data_AF-A0A0N1IQV6-F1
#
_entry.id   AF-A0A0N1IQV6-F1
#
_cell.length_a   1.000
_cell.length_b   1.000
_cell.length_c   1.000
_cell.angle_alpha   90.00
_cell.angle_beta   90.00
_cell.angle_gamma   90.00
#
_symmetry.space_group_name_H-M   'P 1'
#
loop_
_entity.id
_entity.type
_entity.pdbx_description
1 polymer ?
#
loop_
_entity_poly.entity_id
_entity_poly.type
_entity_poly.pdbx_seq_one_letter_code
_entity_poly.pdbx_strand_id
1 'polypeptide(L)' 'MSRTYNNKKQIEGRIRKKEREEAKKAEIEKKIKEEEDKTWLIGAKTPTQRDFKIQKENERLEKKKALQKKYEEEFNSM' A
#
# COMPACT_ATOMS: atom_id res chain seq x y z
N MET A 1 -22.33 42.53 11.04
CA MET A 1 -20.94 42.42 10.55
C MET A 1 -20.96 41.98 9.09
N SER A 2 -20.45 42.83 8.21
CA SER A 2 -20.43 42.65 6.75
C SER A 2 -19.38 41.61 6.33
N ARG A 3 -19.67 40.85 5.27
CA ARG A 3 -18.78 39.84 4.62
C ARG A 3 -17.54 40.46 3.93
N THR A 4 -17.16 41.68 4.29
CA THR A 4 -16.02 42.41 3.73
C THR A 4 -14.70 41.65 3.97
N TYR A 5 -13.91 41.47 2.90
CA TYR A 5 -12.62 40.75 2.88
C TYR A 5 -12.64 39.26 3.25
N ASN A 6 -13.73 38.52 2.97
CA ASN A 6 -13.83 37.08 3.26
C ASN A 6 -13.17 36.15 2.21
N ASN A 7 -12.53 36.70 1.18
CA ASN A 7 -12.08 35.97 0.00
C ASN A 7 -11.12 34.82 0.36
N LYS A 8 -10.19 35.07 1.30
CA LYS A 8 -9.27 34.05 1.84
C LYS A 8 -10.01 32.85 2.46
N LYS A 9 -11.06 33.11 3.27
CA LYS A 9 -11.87 32.04 3.90
C LYS A 9 -12.74 31.29 2.91
N GLN A 10 -13.20 31.96 1.84
CA GLN A 10 -13.91 31.29 0.75
C GLN A 10 -12.99 30.36 -0.04
N ILE A 11 -11.75 30.77 -0.32
CA ILE A 11 -10.74 29.94 -0.97
C ILE A 11 -10.37 28.73 -0.10
N GLU A 12 -10.09 28.94 1.19
CA GLU A 12 -9.83 27.84 2.14
C GLU A 12 -11.01 26.85 2.20
N GLY A 13 -12.26 27.35 2.18
CA GLY A 13 -13.45 26.51 2.13
C GLY A 13 -13.60 25.71 0.84
N ARG A 14 -13.24 26.30 -0.31
CA ARG A 14 -13.24 25.61 -1.61
C ARG A 14 -12.17 24.52 -1.65
N ILE A 15 -10.97 24.80 -1.17
CA ILE A 15 -9.87 23.82 -1.09
C ILE A 15 -10.30 22.63 -0.22
N ARG A 16 -10.83 22.89 0.98
CA ARG A 16 -11.29 21.82 1.88
C ARG A 16 -12.40 20.96 1.28
N LYS A 17 -13.30 21.54 0.48
CA LYS A 17 -14.33 20.77 -0.26
C LYS A 17 -13.70 19.90 -1.34
N LYS A 18 -12.79 20.47 -2.13
CA LYS A 18 -12.06 19.74 -3.18
C LYS A 18 -11.25 18.58 -2.62
N GLU A 19 -10.53 18.78 -1.52
CA GLU A 19 -9.79 17.72 -0.83
C GLU A 19 -10.71 16.59 -0.33
N ARG A 20 -11.90 16.92 0.20
CA ARG A 20 -12.88 15.91 0.61
C ARG A 20 -13.45 15.13 -0.57
N GLU A 21 -13.67 15.79 -1.70
CA GLU A 21 -14.15 15.14 -2.93
C GLU A 21 -13.07 14.22 -3.52
N GLU A 22 -11.82 14.67 -3.57
CA GLU A 22 -10.68 13.86 -4.01
C GLU A 22 -10.45 12.65 -3.10
N ALA A 23 -10.54 12.81 -1.78
CA ALA A 23 -10.44 11.70 -0.84
C ALA A 23 -11.56 10.67 -1.04
N LYS A 24 -12.80 11.12 -1.26
CA LYS A 24 -13.92 10.22 -1.57
C LYS A 24 -13.71 9.50 -2.89
N LYS A 25 -13.21 10.18 -3.92
CA LYS A 25 -12.93 9.58 -5.22
C LYS A 25 -11.84 8.52 -5.12
N ALA A 26 -10.77 8.79 -4.38
CA ALA A 26 -9.69 7.82 -4.12
C ALA A 26 -10.20 6.60 -3.35
N GLU A 27 -11.10 6.77 -2.38
CA GLU A 27 -11.71 5.65 -1.65
C GLU A 27 -12.60 4.79 -2.56
N ILE A 28 -13.39 5.41 -3.43
CA ILE A 28 -14.23 4.71 -4.41
C ILE A 28 -13.35 3.95 -5.41
N GLU A 29 -12.33 4.59 -5.97
CA GLU A 29 -11.37 3.95 -6.89
C GLU A 29 -10.66 2.76 -6.22
N LYS A 30 -10.30 2.88 -4.94
CA LYS A 30 -9.72 1.78 -4.18
C LYS A 30 -10.69 0.60 -4.05
N LYS A 31 -11.96 0.87 -3.75
CA LYS A 31 -13.00 -0.17 -3.64
C LYS A 31 -13.27 -0.85 -4.98
N ILE A 32 -13.38 -0.07 -6.06
CA ILE A 32 -13.55 -0.60 -7.42
C ILE A 32 -12.37 -1.51 -7.77
N LYS A 33 -11.14 -1.05 -7.54
CA LYS A 33 -9.95 -1.85 -7.81
C LYS A 33 -9.89 -3.13 -6.98
N GLU A 34 -10.25 -3.07 -5.69
CA GLU A 34 -10.33 -4.26 -4.83
C GLU A 34 -11.40 -5.25 -5.31
N GLU A 35 -12.52 -4.77 -5.83
CA GLU A 35 -13.57 -5.60 -6.44
C GLU A 35 -13.11 -6.20 -7.77
N GLU A 36 -12.49 -5.41 -8.65
CA GLU A 36 -11.90 -5.88 -9.89
C GLU A 36 -10.84 -6.96 -9.62
N ASP A 37 -9.90 -6.72 -8.70
CA ASP A 37 -8.89 -7.70 -8.31
C ASP A 37 -9.53 -9.01 -7.85
N LYS A 38 -10.61 -8.96 -7.05
CA LYS A 38 -11.36 -10.16 -6.64
C LYS A 38 -12.01 -10.86 -7.83
N THR A 39 -12.59 -10.12 -8.77
CA THR A 39 -13.22 -10.72 -9.96
C THR A 39 -12.19 -11.38 -10.86
N TRP A 40 -11.01 -10.78 -11.04
CA TRP A 40 -9.91 -11.37 -11.81
C TRP A 40 -9.33 -12.62 -11.14
N LEU A 41 -9.46 -12.76 -9.82
CA LEU A 41 -9.08 -13.96 -9.10
C LEU A 41 -10.08 -15.12 -9.27
N ILE A 42 -11.29 -14.88 -9.79
CA ILE A 42 -12.27 -15.95 -10.06
C ILE A 42 -11.72 -16.83 -11.19
N GLY A 43 -11.42 -18.10 -10.87
CA GLY A 43 -10.84 -19.06 -11.81
C GLY A 43 -9.31 -19.01 -11.91
N ALA A 44 -8.65 -18.13 -11.16
CA ALA A 44 -7.20 -18.17 -11.01
C ALA A 44 -6.77 -19.48 -10.33
N LYS A 45 -5.59 -20.01 -10.73
CA LYS A 45 -5.04 -21.22 -10.12
C LYS A 45 -4.81 -20.97 -8.62
N THR A 46 -5.50 -21.74 -7.78
CA THR A 46 -5.28 -21.68 -6.34
C THR A 46 -3.85 -22.14 -5.99
N PRO A 47 -3.16 -21.49 -5.04
CA PRO A 47 -1.88 -21.97 -4.55
C PRO A 47 -1.98 -23.41 -4.07
N THR A 48 -1.07 -24.25 -4.53
CA THR A 48 -1.02 -25.67 -4.20
C THR A 48 -0.07 -25.92 -3.02
N GLN A 49 -0.13 -27.12 -2.41
CA GLN A 49 0.82 -27.50 -1.36
C GLN A 49 2.29 -27.39 -1.80
N ARG A 50 2.58 -27.57 -3.10
CA ARG A 50 3.92 -27.37 -3.66
C ARG A 50 4.35 -25.91 -3.58
N ASP A 51 3.45 -24.98 -3.91
CA ASP A 51 3.71 -23.55 -3.85
C ASP A 51 4.00 -23.09 -2.42
N PHE A 52 3.24 -23.60 -1.43
CA PHE A 52 3.51 -23.34 -0.02
C PHE A 52 4.86 -23.88 0.45
N LYS A 53 5.27 -25.07 -0.02
CA LYS A 53 6.60 -25.63 0.30
C LYS A 53 7.72 -24.76 -0.27
N ILE A 54 7.59 -24.34 -1.52
CA ILE A 54 8.55 -23.44 -2.18
C ILE A 54 8.63 -22.11 -1.43
N GLN A 55 7.49 -21.52 -1.06
CA GLN A 55 7.44 -20.28 -0.29
C GLN A 55 8.19 -20.41 1.04
N LYS A 56 7.94 -21.48 1.79
CA LYS A 56 8.62 -21.75 3.07
C LYS A 56 10.12 -21.97 2.92
N GLU A 57 10.55 -22.60 1.82
CA GLU A 57 11.97 -22.78 1.52
C GLU A 57 12.65 -21.45 1.17
N ASN A 58 12.00 -20.62 0.35
CA ASN A 58 12.47 -19.28 0.02
C ASN A 58 12.60 -18.41 1.28
N GLU A 59 11.61 -18.42 2.17
CA GLU A 59 11.67 -17.70 3.45
C GLU A 59 12.86 -18.14 4.32
N ARG A 60 13.17 -19.45 4.34
CA ARG A 60 14.34 -19.96 5.06
C ARG A 60 15.65 -19.48 4.43
N LEU A 61 15.73 -19.48 3.11
CA LEU A 61 16.91 -19.00 2.38
C LEU A 61 17.13 -17.50 2.58
N GLU A 62 16.07 -16.70 2.55
CA GLU A 62 16.15 -15.26 2.84
C GLU A 62 16.64 -14.99 4.26
N LYS A 63 16.10 -15.70 5.26
CA LYS A 63 16.59 -15.60 6.64
C LYS A 63 18.05 -15.98 6.76
N LYS A 64 18.48 -17.05 6.08
CA LYS A 64 19.88 -17.47 6.05
C LYS A 64 20.78 -16.41 5.41
N LYS A 65 20.38 -15.84 4.27
CA LYS A 65 21.10 -14.74 3.61
C LYS A 65 21.18 -13.49 4.49
N ALA A 66 20.10 -13.13 5.16
CA ALA A 66 20.07 -11.98 6.07
C ALA A 66 21.01 -12.19 7.27
N LEU A 67 21.04 -13.39 7.85
CA LEU A 67 21.98 -13.74 8.92
C LEU A 67 23.43 -13.70 8.45
N GLN A 68 23.72 -14.27 7.28
CA GLN A 68 25.05 -14.22 6.69
C GLN A 68 25.51 -12.78 6.47
N LYS A 69 24.64 -11.92 5.91
CA LYS A 69 24.94 -10.50 5.70
C LYS A 69 25.26 -9.78 7.01
N LYS A 70 24.49 -10.04 8.08
CA LYS A 70 24.78 -9.49 9.41
C LYS A 70 26.13 -9.95 9.95
N TYR A 71 26.45 -11.24 9.79
CA TYR A 71 27.73 -11.77 10.22
C TYR A 71 28.91 -11.16 9.44
N GLU A 72 28.77 -11.02 8.11
CA GLU A 72 29.77 -10.35 7.28
C GLU A 72 29.94 -8.86 7.65
N GLU A 73 28.84 -8.17 7.96
CA GLU A 73 28.88 -6.78 8.45
C GLU A 73 29.60 -6.67 9.81
N GLU A 74 29.29 -7.56 10.76
CA GLU A 74 29.97 -7.61 12.06
C GLU A 74 31.46 -7.94 11.92
N PHE A 75 31.80 -8.93 11.09
CA PHE A 75 33.18 -9.34 10.83
C PHE A 75 34.00 -8.25 10.12
N ASN A 76 33.42 -7.52 9.17
CA ASN A 76 34.09 -6.41 8.49
C ASN A 76 34.17 -5.14 9.36
N SER A 77 33.41 -5.07 10.46
CA SER A 77 33.48 -3.98 11.43
C SER A 77 34.47 -4.23 12.59
N MET A 78 35.03 -5.45 12.67
CA MET A 78 36.18 -5.81 13.52
C MET A 78 37.49 -5.49 12.80
#